data_AF-A0A3S5IXR7-F1
#
_entry.id   AF-A0A3S5IXR7-F1
#
_cell.length_a   1.000
_cell.length_b   1.000
_cell.length_c   1.000
_cell.angle_alpha   90.00
_cell.angle_beta   90.00
_cell.angle_gamma   90.00
#
_symmetry.space_group_name_H-M   'P 1'
#
loop_
_entity.id
_entity.type
_entity.pdbx_description
1 polymer ?
#
loop_
_entity_poly.entity_id
_entity_poly.type
_entity_poly.pdbx_seq_one_letter_code
_entity_poly.pdbx_strand_id
1 'polypeptide(L)'
;MMEEGQGSTGALRAGVAVALITCLGAFGPAIGISPAWIVIFVGGGLVALSVDAATWQGMGGHVLAEALPGGEARLRRIAVHEAGHLLIAENEQLPVQRVMVGTLACLQAGLRSSGATEFSVPESVRMPLEDLRRWSRVLQAGIAAETVVYGVARGGADDRALLGRLWGLSGHDVGTAQREQRRARREIEQQLRRRLQDLEIKAGDLLSLAPRLMR
;
A
#
# COMPACT_ATOMS: atom_id res chain seq x y z
N MET A 1 3.34 20.12 11.89
CA MET A 1 2.17 20.85 11.35
C MET A 1 1.31 19.82 10.63
N MET A 2 0.18 19.48 11.26
CA MET A 2 -1.00 18.72 10.79
C MET A 2 -0.82 17.27 10.31
N GLU A 3 -0.95 16.34 11.27
CA GLU A 3 -1.37 14.94 11.11
C GLU A 3 -2.92 14.81 11.16
N GLU A 4 -3.67 15.85 10.78
CA GLU A 4 -5.13 15.93 11.02
C GLU A 4 -6.02 15.30 9.92
N GLY A 5 -5.47 14.80 8.81
CA GLY A 5 -6.28 14.42 7.64
C GLY A 5 -6.91 13.01 7.66
N GLN A 6 -6.31 12.04 8.35
CA GLN A 6 -6.70 10.63 8.22
C GLN A 6 -7.59 10.11 9.36
N GLY A 7 -7.38 10.58 10.59
CA GLY A 7 -8.20 10.16 11.75
C GLY A 7 -9.65 10.63 11.67
N SER A 8 -9.87 11.88 11.23
CA SER A 8 -11.20 12.52 11.17
C SER A 8 -12.14 11.84 10.17
N THR A 9 -11.65 11.48 8.98
CA THR A 9 -12.46 10.82 7.95
C THR A 9 -12.75 9.35 8.28
N GLY A 10 -11.81 8.64 8.91
CA GLY A 10 -12.03 7.28 9.42
C GLY A 10 -13.09 7.23 10.51
N ALA A 11 -12.97 8.12 11.52
CA ALA A 11 -13.94 8.23 12.60
C ALA A 11 -15.33 8.63 12.09
N LEU A 12 -15.40 9.56 11.13
CA LEU A 12 -16.67 9.96 10.51
C LEU A 12 -17.36 8.79 9.79
N ARG A 13 -16.62 8.01 8.99
CA ARG A 13 -17.19 6.86 8.27
C ARG A 13 -17.65 5.76 9.22
N ALA A 14 -16.87 5.49 10.27
CA ALA A 14 -17.27 4.56 11.32
C ALA A 14 -18.52 5.05 12.05
N GLY A 15 -18.58 6.34 12.41
CA GLY A 15 -19.74 6.95 13.06
C GLY A 15 -21.01 6.88 12.20
N VAL A 16 -20.90 7.17 10.89
CA VAL A 16 -22.01 7.01 9.95
C VAL A 16 -22.47 5.56 9.85
N ALA A 17 -21.54 4.61 9.76
CA ALA A 17 -21.88 3.18 9.72
C ALA A 17 -22.62 2.74 10.99
N VAL A 18 -22.14 3.12 12.17
CA VAL A 18 -22.80 2.85 13.45
C VAL A 18 -24.19 3.49 13.48
N ALA A 19 -24.32 4.76 13.12
CA ALA A 19 -25.60 5.45 13.10
C ALA A 19 -26.62 4.78 12.16
N LEU A 20 -26.19 4.35 10.97
CA LEU A 20 -27.04 3.62 10.02
C LEU A 20 -27.47 2.27 10.58
N ILE A 21 -26.56 1.51 11.20
CA ILE A 21 -26.88 0.23 11.85
C ILE A 21 -27.85 0.44 13.01
N THR A 22 -27.66 1.49 13.83
CA THR A 22 -28.56 1.84 14.92
C THR A 22 -29.95 2.23 14.41
N CYS A 23 -30.03 3.07 13.37
CA CYS A 23 -31.29 3.41 12.71
C CYS A 23 -31.98 2.18 12.11
N LEU A 24 -31.23 1.29 11.46
CA LEU A 24 -31.77 0.05 10.92
C LEU A 24 -32.31 -0.86 12.03
N GLY A 25 -31.61 -0.98 13.14
CA GLY A 25 -32.08 -1.75 14.30
C GLY A 25 -33.34 -1.14 14.94
N ALA A 26 -33.41 0.18 15.06
CA ALA A 26 -34.52 0.88 15.71
C ALA A 26 -35.77 0.97 14.82
N PHE A 27 -35.61 1.26 13.52
CA PHE A 27 -36.72 1.55 12.61
C PHE A 27 -36.96 0.46 11.57
N GLY A 28 -35.99 -0.42 11.31
CA GLY A 28 -36.13 -1.55 10.37
C GLY A 28 -37.35 -2.43 10.67
N PRO A 29 -37.63 -2.81 11.93
CA PRO A 29 -38.82 -3.59 12.26
C PRO A 29 -40.14 -2.87 11.93
N ALA A 30 -40.18 -1.54 12.06
CA ALA A 30 -41.36 -0.74 11.74
C ALA A 30 -41.69 -0.72 10.23
N ILE A 31 -40.71 -1.02 9.37
CA ILE A 31 -40.89 -1.15 7.91
C ILE A 31 -40.86 -2.61 7.44
N GLY A 32 -41.02 -3.58 8.34
CA GLY A 32 -41.16 -5.00 8.03
C GLY A 32 -39.85 -5.79 7.91
N ILE A 33 -38.70 -5.20 8.25
CA ILE A 33 -37.42 -5.92 8.28
C ILE A 33 -37.33 -6.73 9.58
N SER A 34 -37.16 -8.05 9.46
CA SER A 34 -37.01 -8.92 10.64
C SER A 34 -35.77 -8.53 11.46
N PRO A 35 -35.92 -8.34 12.79
CA PRO A 35 -34.78 -8.17 13.69
C PRO A 35 -33.75 -9.29 13.59
N ALA A 36 -34.19 -10.53 13.34
CA ALA A 36 -33.30 -11.67 13.22
C ALA A 36 -32.33 -11.52 12.04
N TRP A 37 -32.82 -11.04 10.90
CA TRP A 37 -31.96 -10.77 9.74
C TRP A 37 -30.98 -9.64 10.02
N ILE A 38 -31.41 -8.58 10.71
CA ILE A 38 -30.52 -7.48 11.12
C ILE A 38 -29.38 -8.03 11.99
N VAL A 39 -29.69 -8.86 12.99
CA VAL A 39 -28.68 -9.47 13.87
C VAL A 39 -27.73 -10.38 13.10
N ILE A 40 -28.23 -11.22 12.19
CA ILE A 40 -27.40 -12.11 11.37
C ILE A 40 -26.41 -11.31 10.53
N PHE A 41 -26.89 -10.28 9.81
CA PHE A 41 -26.01 -9.50 8.93
C PHE A 41 -25.04 -8.62 9.69
N VAL A 42 -25.50 -7.90 10.71
CA VAL A 42 -24.65 -6.99 11.50
C VAL A 42 -23.70 -7.79 12.39
N GLY A 43 -24.23 -8.73 13.17
CA GLY A 43 -23.44 -9.56 14.07
C GLY A 43 -22.48 -10.47 13.30
N GLY A 44 -22.95 -11.15 12.26
CA GLY A 44 -22.12 -11.96 11.39
C GLY A 44 -21.04 -11.14 10.69
N GLY A 45 -21.38 -9.94 10.20
CA GLY A 45 -20.42 -9.01 9.61
C GLY A 45 -19.33 -8.56 10.58
N LEU A 46 -19.70 -8.20 11.82
CA LEU A 46 -18.74 -7.83 12.86
C LEU A 46 -17.82 -9.01 13.24
N VAL A 47 -18.37 -10.22 13.35
CA VAL A 47 -17.57 -11.43 13.59
C VAL A 47 -16.60 -11.67 12.43
N ALA A 48 -17.07 -11.60 11.19
CA ALA A 48 -16.23 -11.78 10.00
C ALA A 48 -15.09 -10.74 9.94
N LEU A 49 -15.40 -9.46 10.18
CA LEU A 49 -14.40 -8.39 10.24
C LEU A 49 -13.41 -8.59 11.40
N SER A 50 -13.88 -9.08 12.54
CA SER A 50 -13.02 -9.35 13.70
C SER A 50 -12.06 -10.52 13.41
N VAL A 51 -12.57 -11.59 12.78
CA VAL A 51 -11.75 -12.72 12.35
C VAL A 51 -10.74 -12.27 11.30
N ASP A 52 -11.14 -11.48 10.31
CA ASP A 52 -10.24 -10.94 9.29
C ASP A 52 -9.14 -10.07 9.92
N ALA A 53 -9.48 -9.17 10.85
CA ALA A 53 -8.49 -8.36 11.57
C ALA A 53 -7.51 -9.22 12.39
N ALA A 54 -8.03 -10.22 13.12
CA ALA A 54 -7.21 -11.06 14.00
C ALA A 54 -6.32 -12.06 13.25
N THR A 55 -6.84 -12.66 12.18
CA THR A 55 -6.18 -13.79 11.51
C THR A 55 -5.45 -13.35 10.25
N TRP A 56 -6.06 -12.46 9.48
CA TRP A 56 -5.63 -12.04 8.14
C TRP A 56 -5.18 -10.58 8.10
N GLN A 57 -5.11 -9.89 9.24
CA GLN A 57 -4.66 -8.50 9.35
C GLN A 57 -5.48 -7.53 8.50
N GLY A 58 -6.78 -7.81 8.31
CA GLY A 58 -7.69 -6.94 7.54
C GLY A 58 -7.62 -7.11 6.02
N MET A 59 -6.91 -8.14 5.54
CA MET A 59 -6.69 -8.36 4.11
C MET A 59 -7.97 -8.76 3.37
N GLY A 60 -8.89 -9.49 4.00
CA GLY A 60 -10.20 -9.79 3.41
C GLY A 60 -11.02 -8.54 3.14
N GLY A 61 -11.02 -7.58 4.07
CA GLY A 61 -11.61 -6.27 3.88
C GLY A 61 -10.98 -5.48 2.74
N HIS A 62 -9.66 -5.59 2.55
CA HIS A 62 -8.97 -4.98 1.41
C HIS A 62 -9.34 -5.60 0.07
N VAL A 63 -9.43 -6.93 -0.04
CA VAL A 63 -9.90 -7.60 -1.26
C VAL A 63 -11.31 -7.11 -1.62
N LEU A 64 -12.22 -7.08 -0.64
CA LEU A 64 -13.59 -6.59 -0.85
C LEU A 64 -13.60 -5.12 -1.30
N ALA A 65 -12.83 -4.26 -0.65
CA ALA A 65 -12.75 -2.85 -1.01
C ALA A 65 -12.21 -2.62 -2.42
N GLU A 66 -11.26 -3.44 -2.88
CA GLU A 66 -10.72 -3.40 -4.24
C GLU A 66 -11.70 -3.89 -5.30
N ALA A 67 -12.64 -4.77 -4.94
CA ALA A 67 -13.67 -5.28 -5.84
C ALA A 67 -14.85 -4.31 -6.04
N LEU A 68 -15.06 -3.36 -5.12
CA LEU A 68 -16.13 -2.37 -5.21
C LEU A 68 -15.83 -1.27 -6.24
N PRO A 69 -16.83 -0.50 -6.72
CA PRO A 69 -16.65 0.53 -7.74
C PRO A 69 -15.62 1.64 -7.42
N GLY A 70 -15.25 1.82 -6.14
CA GLY A 70 -14.18 2.74 -5.71
C GLY A 70 -12.78 2.11 -5.60
N GLY A 71 -12.68 0.78 -5.75
CA GLY A 71 -11.45 0.01 -5.58
C GLY A 71 -10.40 0.27 -6.66
N GLU A 72 -10.82 0.64 -7.87
CA GLU A 72 -9.91 0.92 -8.99
C GLU A 72 -8.97 2.09 -8.71
N ALA A 73 -9.44 3.15 -8.03
CA ALA A 73 -8.58 4.25 -7.61
C ALA A 73 -7.53 3.82 -6.57
N ARG A 74 -7.89 2.86 -5.70
CA ARG A 74 -6.94 2.25 -4.75
C ARG A 74 -5.89 1.43 -5.48
N LEU A 75 -6.32 0.53 -6.36
CA LEU A 75 -5.42 -0.29 -7.19
C LEU A 75 -4.52 0.57 -8.07
N ARG A 76 -5.03 1.64 -8.67
CA ARG A 76 -4.24 2.59 -9.46
C ARG A 76 -3.14 3.25 -8.63
N ARG A 77 -3.43 3.64 -7.38
CA ARG A 77 -2.43 4.19 -6.47
C ARG A 77 -1.35 3.17 -6.11
N ILE A 78 -1.74 1.93 -5.82
CA ILE A 78 -0.80 0.83 -5.59
C ILE A 78 0.06 0.62 -6.83
N ALA A 79 -0.53 0.59 -8.02
CA ALA A 79 0.20 0.44 -9.27
C ALA A 79 1.21 1.59 -9.51
N VAL A 80 0.88 2.84 -9.15
CA VAL A 80 1.86 3.95 -9.19
C VAL A 80 3.02 3.69 -8.23
N HIS A 81 2.72 3.20 -7.03
CA HIS A 81 3.73 2.88 -6.02
C HIS A 81 4.70 1.81 -6.53
N GLU A 82 4.17 0.67 -7.00
CA GLU A 82 4.99 -0.43 -7.52
C GLU A 82 5.72 -0.06 -8.81
N ALA A 83 5.11 0.72 -9.71
CA ALA A 83 5.77 1.24 -10.90
C ALA A 83 6.97 2.15 -10.55
N GLY A 84 6.89 2.88 -9.43
CA GLY A 84 8.01 3.65 -8.90
C GLY A 84 9.21 2.75 -8.57
N HIS A 85 8.98 1.68 -7.80
CA HIS A 85 10.01 0.69 -7.50
C HIS A 85 10.61 0.07 -8.77
N LEU A 86 9.75 -0.40 -9.68
CA LEU A 86 10.17 -1.03 -10.92
C LEU A 86 11.02 -0.09 -11.78
N LEU A 87 10.56 1.13 -12.01
CA LEU A 87 11.25 2.11 -12.87
C LEU A 87 12.64 2.48 -12.31
N ILE A 88 12.76 2.66 -11.00
CA ILE A 88 14.05 2.99 -10.38
C ILE A 88 14.94 1.76 -10.29
N ALA A 89 14.39 0.57 -10.01
CA ALA A 89 15.16 -0.67 -10.00
C ALA A 89 15.80 -0.97 -11.35
N GLU A 90 15.08 -0.75 -12.46
CA GLU A 90 15.63 -0.87 -13.81
C GLU A 90 16.83 0.07 -14.04
N ASN A 91 16.75 1.33 -13.58
CA ASN A 91 17.83 2.31 -13.72
C ASN A 91 19.04 1.95 -12.85
N GLU A 92 18.78 1.45 -11.64
CA GLU A 92 19.82 1.01 -10.71
C GLU A 92 20.33 -0.40 -11.05
N GLN A 93 19.83 -1.06 -12.09
CA GLN A 93 20.20 -2.42 -12.49
C GLN A 93 20.00 -3.44 -11.34
N LEU A 94 18.93 -3.28 -10.56
CA LEU A 94 18.52 -4.26 -9.56
C LEU A 94 17.50 -5.22 -10.19
N PRO A 95 17.76 -6.54 -10.18
CA PRO A 95 16.88 -7.52 -10.80
C PRO A 95 15.57 -7.66 -10.00
N VAL A 96 14.47 -7.33 -10.67
CA VAL A 96 13.10 -7.53 -10.19
C VAL A 96 12.61 -8.90 -10.66
N GLN A 97 12.13 -9.73 -9.73
CA GLN A 97 11.60 -11.05 -10.05
C GLN A 97 10.13 -10.99 -10.46
N ARG A 98 9.32 -10.28 -9.67
CA ARG A 98 7.89 -10.10 -9.93
C ARG A 98 7.38 -8.82 -9.29
N VAL A 99 6.32 -8.26 -9.87
CA VAL A 99 5.58 -7.13 -9.34
C VAL A 99 4.13 -7.56 -9.19
N MET A 100 3.55 -7.29 -8.02
CA MET A 100 2.18 -7.62 -7.67
C MET A 100 1.44 -6.34 -7.31
N VAL A 101 0.27 -6.14 -7.92
CA VAL A 101 -0.62 -5.02 -7.64
C VAL A 101 -1.95 -5.57 -7.13
N GLY A 102 -2.35 -5.08 -5.96
CA GLY A 102 -3.61 -5.46 -5.32
C GLY A 102 -3.43 -6.53 -4.26
N THR A 103 -4.31 -6.48 -3.28
CA THR A 103 -4.35 -7.40 -2.14
C THR A 103 -4.59 -8.84 -2.60
N LEU A 104 -5.42 -9.05 -3.63
CA LEU A 104 -5.67 -10.38 -4.17
C LEU A 104 -4.40 -11.04 -4.75
N ALA A 105 -3.61 -10.30 -5.53
CA ALA A 105 -2.36 -10.80 -6.11
C ALA A 105 -1.37 -11.22 -5.02
N CYS A 106 -1.22 -10.38 -4.00
CA CYS A 106 -0.33 -10.65 -2.89
C CYS A 106 -0.78 -11.87 -2.07
N LEU A 107 -2.09 -12.01 -1.80
CA LEU A 107 -2.61 -13.18 -1.07
C LEU A 107 -2.40 -14.48 -1.84
N GLN A 108 -2.60 -14.49 -3.17
CA GLN A 108 -2.31 -15.65 -4.02
C GLN A 108 -0.83 -16.04 -3.98
N ALA A 109 0.05 -15.05 -3.79
CA ALA A 109 1.48 -15.22 -3.60
C ALA A 109 1.89 -15.56 -2.16
N GLY A 110 0.94 -15.70 -1.22
CA GLY A 110 1.21 -15.99 0.19
C GLY A 110 1.66 -14.77 1.01
N LEU A 111 1.51 -13.55 0.47
CA LEU A 111 1.93 -12.30 1.09
C LEU A 111 0.75 -11.56 1.74
N ARG A 112 1.05 -10.88 2.85
CA ARG A 112 0.09 -10.01 3.57
C ARG A 112 0.35 -8.54 3.26
N SER A 113 0.27 -8.16 1.98
CA SER A 113 0.42 -6.78 1.52
C SER A 113 -0.61 -6.43 0.44
N SER A 114 -0.81 -5.14 0.15
CA SER A 114 -1.70 -4.70 -0.94
C SER A 114 -0.96 -4.49 -2.27
N GLY A 115 0.36 -4.60 -2.26
CA GLY A 115 1.27 -4.48 -3.40
C GLY A 115 2.64 -4.99 -2.96
N ALA A 116 3.43 -5.47 -3.90
CA ALA A 116 4.79 -5.89 -3.62
C ALA A 116 5.63 -5.93 -4.89
N THR A 117 6.86 -5.44 -4.79
CA THR A 117 7.92 -5.64 -5.78
C THR A 117 8.96 -6.57 -5.16
N GLU A 118 9.16 -7.74 -5.77
CA GLU A 118 10.13 -8.72 -5.31
C GLU A 118 11.44 -8.61 -6.07
N PHE A 119 12.52 -8.67 -5.31
CA PHE A 119 13.88 -8.56 -5.81
C PHE A 119 14.64 -9.85 -5.53
N SER A 120 15.72 -10.10 -6.28
CA SER A 120 16.66 -11.16 -5.90
C SER A 120 17.32 -10.84 -4.56
N VAL A 121 17.43 -11.85 -3.71
CA VAL A 121 18.13 -11.75 -2.44
C VAL A 121 19.61 -11.45 -2.71
N PRO A 122 20.19 -10.38 -2.15
CA PRO A 122 21.63 -10.14 -2.25
C PRO A 122 22.42 -11.24 -1.53
N GLU A 123 23.61 -11.58 -2.06
CA GLU A 123 24.47 -12.62 -1.48
C GLU A 123 25.00 -12.27 -0.07
N SER A 124 25.00 -10.98 0.31
CA SER A 124 25.48 -10.52 1.61
C SER A 124 24.61 -9.39 2.16
N VAL A 125 24.33 -9.44 3.47
CA VAL A 125 23.65 -8.38 4.24
C VAL A 125 24.59 -7.19 4.50
N ARG A 126 25.91 -7.43 4.56
CA ARG A 126 26.91 -6.35 4.59
C ARG A 126 27.18 -5.90 3.17
N MET A 127 26.44 -4.87 2.77
CA MET A 127 26.53 -4.27 1.46
C MET A 127 27.50 -3.08 1.47
N PRO A 128 28.29 -2.88 0.40
CA PRO A 128 29.02 -1.63 0.16
C PRO A 128 28.08 -0.41 0.23
N LEU A 129 28.65 0.76 0.55
CA LEU A 129 27.88 2.01 0.63
C LEU A 129 27.11 2.33 -0.67
N GLU A 130 27.70 2.03 -1.83
CA GLU A 130 27.01 2.28 -3.10
C GLU A 130 25.78 1.38 -3.27
N ASP A 131 25.85 0.12 -2.86
CA ASP A 131 24.68 -0.76 -2.88
C ASP A 131 23.61 -0.30 -1.90
N LEU A 132 23.98 0.20 -0.71
CA LEU A 132 23.05 0.83 0.20
C LEU A 132 22.37 2.06 -0.41
N ARG A 133 23.10 2.84 -1.22
CA ARG A 133 22.53 3.98 -1.96
C ARG A 133 21.56 3.53 -3.04
N ARG A 134 21.91 2.51 -3.83
CA ARG A 134 21.02 1.90 -4.84
C ARG A 134 19.72 1.42 -4.19
N TRP A 135 19.80 0.67 -3.09
CA TRP A 135 18.64 0.23 -2.32
C TRP A 135 17.86 1.39 -1.70
N SER A 136 18.55 2.43 -1.21
CA SER A 136 17.89 3.64 -0.71
C SER A 136 17.10 4.35 -1.80
N ARG A 137 17.57 4.32 -3.05
CA ARG A 137 16.85 4.86 -4.20
C ARG A 137 15.62 4.02 -4.54
N VAL A 138 15.78 2.71 -4.62
CA VAL A 138 14.67 1.81 -4.95
C VAL A 138 13.59 1.79 -3.86
N LEU A 139 13.94 1.65 -2.59
CA LEU A 139 12.95 1.57 -1.49
C LEU A 139 12.18 2.89 -1.29
N GLN A 140 12.76 4.03 -1.63
CA GLN A 140 12.04 5.31 -1.55
C GLN A 140 11.21 5.60 -2.81
N ALA A 141 11.37 4.81 -3.88
CA ALA A 141 10.76 5.11 -5.17
C ALA A 141 9.23 5.01 -5.17
N GLY A 142 8.64 4.04 -4.46
CA GLY A 142 7.18 3.94 -4.37
C GLY A 142 6.55 5.15 -3.68
N ILE A 143 7.12 5.58 -2.55
CA ILE A 143 6.70 6.80 -1.84
C ILE A 143 6.88 8.05 -2.73
N ALA A 144 8.02 8.16 -3.41
CA ALA A 144 8.29 9.27 -4.30
C ALA A 144 7.30 9.30 -5.48
N ALA A 145 6.98 8.15 -6.08
CA ALA A 145 6.01 8.03 -7.17
C ALA A 145 4.61 8.47 -6.74
N GLU A 146 4.13 8.01 -5.59
CA GLU A 146 2.84 8.47 -5.07
C GLU A 146 2.85 9.99 -4.79
N THR A 147 3.96 10.52 -4.27
CA THR A 147 4.09 11.95 -3.97
C THR A 147 4.09 12.79 -5.24
N VAL A 148 4.77 12.34 -6.30
CA VAL A 148 4.82 13.05 -7.58
C VAL A 148 3.45 13.06 -8.27
N VAL A 149 2.73 11.93 -8.26
CA VAL A 149 1.44 11.81 -8.96
C VAL A 149 0.28 12.38 -8.16
N TYR A 150 0.24 12.17 -6.84
CA TYR A 150 -0.91 12.50 -5.99
C TYR A 150 -0.65 13.60 -4.97
N GLY A 151 0.56 14.17 -4.93
CA GLY A 151 0.99 15.17 -3.95
C GLY A 151 1.30 14.60 -2.55
N VAL A 152 0.80 13.41 -2.22
CA VAL A 152 1.02 12.75 -0.93
C VAL A 152 1.05 11.22 -1.08
N ALA A 153 2.02 10.61 -0.41
CA ALA A 153 2.11 9.16 -0.29
C ALA A 153 1.20 8.63 0.83
N ARG A 154 0.53 7.50 0.58
CA ARG A 154 -0.26 6.77 1.59
C ARG A 154 0.43 5.48 2.05
N GLY A 155 1.29 4.89 1.22
CA GLY A 155 1.98 3.64 1.51
C GLY A 155 3.43 3.77 2.01
N GLY A 156 4.17 2.67 1.87
CA GLY A 156 5.61 2.58 2.09
C GLY A 156 6.09 2.53 3.54
N ALA A 157 5.22 2.11 4.48
CA ALA A 157 5.65 1.86 5.85
C ALA A 157 6.70 0.73 5.91
N ASP A 158 6.47 -0.34 5.17
CA ASP A 158 7.39 -1.48 5.08
C ASP A 158 8.71 -1.09 4.41
N ASP A 159 8.68 -0.25 3.36
CA ASP A 159 9.90 0.26 2.72
C ASP A 159 10.74 1.09 3.68
N ARG A 160 10.11 1.98 4.45
CA ARG A 160 10.80 2.78 5.46
C ARG A 160 11.40 1.90 6.55
N ALA A 161 10.66 0.88 6.98
CA ALA A 161 11.14 -0.06 7.99
C ALA A 161 12.32 -0.90 7.46
N LEU A 162 12.25 -1.40 6.23
CA LEU A 162 13.32 -2.14 5.58
C LEU A 162 14.55 -1.26 5.37
N LEU A 163 14.36 -0.04 4.86
CA LEU A 163 15.43 0.93 4.68
C LEU A 163 16.13 1.26 6.00
N GLY A 164 15.35 1.46 7.07
CA GLY A 164 15.88 1.65 8.43
C GLY A 164 16.72 0.47 8.91
N ARG A 165 16.28 -0.77 8.66
CA ARG A 165 17.04 -1.98 8.99
C ARG A 165 18.34 -2.08 8.18
N LEU A 166 18.31 -1.82 6.87
CA LEU A 166 19.50 -1.86 6.01
C LEU A 166 20.57 -0.87 6.48
N TRP A 167 20.17 0.39 6.76
CA TRP A 167 21.08 1.39 7.30
C TRP A 167 21.55 1.04 8.72
N GLY A 168 20.69 0.51 9.58
CA GLY A 168 21.07 0.08 10.93
C GLY A 168 22.11 -1.04 10.93
N LEU A 169 22.02 -1.99 9.99
CA LEU A 169 22.97 -3.10 9.85
C LEU A 169 24.27 -2.72 9.14
N SER A 170 24.31 -1.58 8.46
CA SER A 170 25.47 -1.14 7.67
C SER A 170 26.69 -0.70 8.50
N GLY A 171 26.48 -0.32 9.77
CA GLY A 171 27.52 0.24 10.64
C GLY A 171 27.83 1.72 10.41
N HIS A 172 27.10 2.40 9.50
CA HIS A 172 27.18 3.85 9.35
C HIS A 172 26.40 4.58 10.44
N ASP A 173 26.83 5.81 10.78
CA ASP A 173 26.14 6.64 11.76
C ASP A 173 24.79 7.15 11.22
N VAL A 174 23.88 7.47 12.16
CA VAL A 174 22.53 7.96 11.86
C VAL A 174 22.56 9.25 11.03
N GLY A 175 23.53 10.13 11.24
CA GLY A 175 23.68 11.37 10.48
C GLY A 175 23.98 11.11 9.01
N THR A 176 24.90 10.18 8.72
CA THR A 176 25.20 9.73 7.35
C THR A 176 23.98 9.10 6.69
N ALA A 177 23.31 8.16 7.38
CA ALA A 177 22.10 7.52 6.85
C ALA A 177 21.02 8.55 6.48
N GLN A 178 20.74 9.51 7.37
CA GLN A 178 19.74 10.55 7.10
C GLN A 178 20.12 11.48 5.95
N ARG A 179 21.40 11.81 5.76
CA ARG A 179 21.86 12.65 4.64
C ARG A 179 21.69 11.91 3.32
N GLU A 180 22.11 10.65 3.26
CA GLU A 180 22.02 9.81 2.06
C GLU A 180 20.57 9.51 1.68
N GLN A 181 19.69 9.21 2.64
CA GLN A 181 18.26 9.00 2.37
C GLN A 181 17.58 10.27 1.82
N ARG A 182 17.85 11.44 2.43
CA ARG A 182 17.33 12.73 1.94
C ARG A 182 17.83 13.07 0.54
N ARG A 183 19.09 12.75 0.25
CA ARG A 183 19.68 12.91 -1.08
C ARG A 183 18.97 12.02 -2.10
N ALA A 184 18.91 10.72 -1.82
CA ALA A 184 18.23 9.75 -2.68
C ALA A 184 16.78 10.16 -2.96
N ARG A 185 16.02 10.58 -1.95
CA ARG A 185 14.65 11.07 -2.14
C ARG A 185 14.55 12.19 -3.16
N ARG A 186 15.40 13.22 -3.06
CA ARG A 186 15.40 14.35 -4.01
C ARG A 186 15.75 13.91 -5.43
N GLU A 187 16.76 13.04 -5.56
CA GLU A 187 17.19 12.50 -6.86
C GLU A 187 16.05 11.73 -7.53
N ILE A 188 15.39 10.83 -6.79
CA ILE A 188 14.27 10.02 -7.30
C ILE A 188 13.08 10.92 -7.66
N GLU A 189 12.67 11.84 -6.78
CA GLU A 189 11.54 12.73 -7.07
C GLU A 189 11.80 13.54 -8.35
N GLN A 190 13.02 14.04 -8.55
CA GLN A 190 13.40 14.74 -9.77
C GLN A 190 13.37 13.83 -10.99
N GLN A 191 13.91 12.60 -10.86
CA GLN A 191 13.93 11.61 -11.94
C GLN A 191 12.53 11.16 -12.35
N LEU A 192 11.66 10.87 -11.39
CA LEU A 192 10.26 10.49 -11.62
C LEU A 192 9.46 11.63 -12.26
N ARG A 193 9.68 12.89 -11.85
CA ARG A 193 9.05 14.04 -12.51
C ARG A 193 9.44 14.17 -13.98
N ARG A 194 10.71 13.92 -14.31
CA ARG A 194 11.19 13.94 -15.71
C ARG A 194 10.63 12.79 -16.54
N ARG A 195 10.35 11.65 -15.89
CA ARG A 195 9.85 10.42 -16.51
C ARG A 195 8.41 10.11 -16.12
N LEU A 196 7.59 11.15 -15.94
CA LEU A 196 6.23 10.99 -15.45
C LEU A 196 5.39 10.12 -16.39
N GLN A 197 5.56 10.30 -17.70
CA GLN A 197 4.87 9.49 -18.72
C GLN A 197 5.25 8.01 -18.61
N ASP A 198 6.54 7.68 -18.51
CA ASP A 198 6.99 6.29 -18.33
C ASP A 198 6.40 5.66 -17.07
N LEU A 199 6.35 6.42 -15.96
CA LEU A 199 5.77 5.98 -14.70
C LEU A 199 4.27 5.70 -14.86
N GLU A 200 3.54 6.58 -15.53
CA GLU A 200 2.11 6.42 -15.75
C GLU A 200 1.78 5.23 -16.65
N ILE A 201 2.56 5.03 -17.73
CA ILE A 201 2.43 3.89 -18.65
C ILE A 201 2.67 2.59 -17.88
N LYS A 202 3.82 2.45 -17.21
CA LYS A 202 4.14 1.24 -16.42
C LYS A 202 3.06 0.95 -15.38
N ALA A 203 2.56 1.98 -14.71
CA ALA A 203 1.52 1.79 -13.71
C ALA A 203 0.17 1.43 -14.33
N GLY A 204 -0.12 1.85 -15.57
CA GLY A 204 -1.26 1.38 -16.36
C GLY A 204 -1.13 -0.08 -16.75
N ASP A 205 0.06 -0.49 -17.23
CA ASP A 205 0.37 -1.87 -17.60
C ASP A 205 0.20 -2.80 -16.39
N LEU A 206 0.82 -2.46 -15.26
CA LEU A 206 0.69 -3.21 -14.00
C LEU A 206 -0.76 -3.30 -13.52
N LEU A 207 -1.54 -2.22 -13.65
CA LEU A 207 -2.95 -2.22 -13.26
C LEU A 207 -3.81 -3.11 -14.17
N SER A 208 -3.49 -3.19 -15.46
CA SER A 208 -4.22 -4.04 -16.41
C SER A 208 -3.98 -5.53 -16.18
N LEU A 209 -2.81 -5.88 -15.63
CA LEU A 209 -2.44 -7.24 -15.25
C LEU A 209 -2.91 -7.62 -13.83
N ALA A 210 -3.39 -6.66 -13.03
CA ALA A 210 -3.78 -6.90 -11.65
C ALA A 210 -5.05 -7.79 -11.58
N PRO A 211 -5.02 -8.93 -10.87
CA PRO A 211 -6.18 -9.79 -10.72
C PRO A 211 -7.28 -9.06 -9.93
N ARG A 212 -8.53 -9.24 -10.36
CA ARG A 212 -9.70 -8.63 -9.71
C ARG A 212 -10.64 -9.72 -9.23
N LEU A 213 -11.21 -9.54 -8.03
CA LEU A 213 -12.29 -10.41 -7.59
C LEU A 213 -13.50 -10.18 -8.52
N MET A 214 -14.04 -11.24 -9.11
CA MET A 214 -15.20 -11.22 -10.01
C MET A 214 -14.97 -10.69 -11.43
N ARG A 215 -13.73 -10.60 -11.92
CA ARG A 215 -13.41 -10.36 -13.35
C ARG A 215 -12.24 -11.21 -13.82
#